data_AF-A0A925MFG9-F1
#
_entry.id   AF-A0A925MFG9-F1
#
_cell.length_a   1.000
_cell.length_b   1.000
_cell.length_c   1.000
_cell.angle_alpha   90.00
_cell.angle_beta   90.00
_cell.angle_gamma   90.00
#
_symmetry.space_group_name_H-M   'P 1'
#
loop_
_entity.id
_entity.type
_entity.pdbx_description
1 polymer ?
#
loop_
_entity_poly.entity_id
_entity_poly.type
_entity_poly.pdbx_seq_one_letter_code
_entity_poly.pdbx_strand_id
1 'polypeptide(L)'
;MRHAAGLFALPLVFAATVFADTPKQPLPAAPGQDPAALSERTALLAPIQVNSLTLTPIVAVAGAGPASHDEVLLVLDEAMASQQVKIREIADGNVNGLTFINQSPHPVFVMAGEVIIGGKQDRIIGRNTVIPAKTTQEVPVFCVEHGRWNGKTKEFTTAKALAHGRLRGQASYAAQQDVWNEVAAKNKARKTQNASDTYRTVAQQQSDGTLGTMEKQVSAALAKLPAADRGRMVGFAVALNGAVATVDVFGSPALFQKLETKLVRSYLTEAVDVAAAKNVKAPSPADVKLFMADADKAAEQKSYDTGAAATVTNSGMRASKAKVDYKPAKRGADSPAAAAPAKPALYENYQAK
;
A
#
# COMPACT_ATOMS: atom_id res chain seq x y z
N MET A 1 -63.87 -60.14 39.75
CA MET A 1 -63.97 -59.94 38.28
C MET A 1 -63.54 -58.51 37.98
N ARG A 2 -62.47 -58.37 37.21
CA ARG A 2 -61.88 -57.12 36.72
C ARG A 2 -62.69 -56.63 35.51
N HIS A 3 -62.78 -55.32 35.31
CA HIS A 3 -62.59 -54.56 34.05
C HIS A 3 -63.02 -53.10 34.32
N ALA A 4 -62.08 -52.16 34.53
CA ALA A 4 -61.22 -51.47 33.55
C ALA A 4 -61.89 -50.18 33.05
N ALA A 5 -61.62 -49.06 33.73
CA ALA A 5 -61.93 -47.71 33.27
C ALA A 5 -60.83 -47.27 32.28
N GLY A 6 -61.24 -46.96 31.04
CA GLY A 6 -60.35 -46.48 29.98
C GLY A 6 -59.99 -45.01 30.18
N LEU A 7 -58.70 -44.74 30.35
CA LEU A 7 -58.11 -43.40 30.32
C LEU A 7 -57.88 -43.01 28.85
N PHE A 8 -58.61 -42.02 28.34
CA PHE A 8 -58.30 -41.40 27.04
C PHE A 8 -57.14 -40.42 27.22
N ALA A 9 -55.95 -40.78 26.74
CA ALA A 9 -54.81 -39.89 26.63
C ALA A 9 -54.89 -39.12 25.30
N LEU A 10 -55.09 -37.80 25.37
CA LEU A 10 -54.89 -36.89 24.24
C LEU A 10 -53.38 -36.80 23.94
N PRO A 11 -52.92 -37.00 22.70
CA PRO A 11 -51.52 -36.73 22.36
C PRO A 11 -51.29 -35.22 22.30
N LEU A 12 -50.51 -34.70 23.24
CA LEU A 12 -49.96 -33.35 23.18
C LEU A 12 -48.88 -33.32 22.09
N VAL A 13 -49.22 -32.82 20.90
CA VAL A 13 -48.24 -32.55 19.84
C VAL A 13 -47.43 -31.33 20.27
N PHE A 14 -46.22 -31.55 20.77
CA PHE A 14 -45.22 -30.50 20.91
C PHE A 14 -44.76 -30.07 19.51
N ALA A 15 -45.31 -28.96 19.02
CA ALA A 15 -44.72 -28.24 17.89
C ALA A 15 -43.39 -27.62 18.38
N ALA A 16 -42.29 -28.35 18.22
CA ALA A 16 -40.96 -27.78 18.37
C ALA A 16 -40.72 -26.83 17.20
N THR A 17 -40.94 -25.54 17.42
CA THR A 17 -40.41 -24.49 16.56
C THR A 17 -38.88 -24.53 16.64
N VAL A 18 -38.28 -25.25 15.70
CA VAL A 18 -36.84 -25.12 15.43
C VAL A 18 -36.64 -23.71 14.88
N PHE A 19 -36.29 -22.77 15.76
CA PHE A 19 -35.66 -21.54 15.30
C PHE A 19 -34.35 -21.98 14.63
N ALA A 20 -34.34 -21.92 13.30
CA ALA A 20 -33.12 -22.03 12.54
C ALA A 20 -32.18 -20.93 13.05
N ASP A 21 -31.15 -21.36 13.77
CA ASP A 21 -30.10 -20.50 14.28
C ASP A 21 -29.46 -19.86 13.05
N THR A 22 -29.84 -18.61 12.79
CA THR A 22 -29.30 -17.84 11.68
C THR A 22 -27.81 -17.73 11.98
N PRO A 23 -26.89 -18.13 11.08
CA PRO A 23 -25.48 -18.02 11.38
C PRO A 23 -25.19 -16.55 11.67
N LYS A 24 -24.93 -16.23 12.94
CA LYS A 24 -24.54 -14.90 13.38
C LYS A 24 -23.38 -14.49 12.47
N GLN A 25 -23.61 -13.49 11.64
CA GLN A 25 -22.54 -12.71 11.04
C GLN A 25 -21.50 -12.46 12.13
N PRO A 26 -20.21 -12.77 11.92
CA PRO A 26 -19.20 -12.48 12.92
C PRO A 26 -19.32 -11.00 13.26
N LEU A 27 -19.52 -10.71 14.56
CA LEU A 27 -19.60 -9.33 15.03
C LEU A 27 -18.36 -8.58 14.53
N PRO A 28 -18.48 -7.34 14.04
CA PRO A 28 -17.32 -6.49 13.85
C PRO A 28 -16.55 -6.40 15.17
N ALA A 29 -15.22 -6.41 15.09
CA ALA A 29 -14.34 -6.32 16.26
C ALA A 29 -14.77 -5.14 17.15
N ALA A 30 -14.87 -5.39 18.46
CA ALA A 30 -15.31 -4.40 19.42
C ALA A 30 -14.38 -3.16 19.40
N PRO A 31 -14.92 -1.93 19.36
CA PRO A 31 -14.12 -0.73 19.58
C PRO A 31 -13.50 -0.76 20.99
N GLY A 32 -12.18 -0.65 21.10
CA GLY A 32 -11.48 -0.50 22.38
C GLY A 32 -10.50 -1.62 22.78
N GLN A 33 -10.09 -2.51 21.88
CA GLN A 33 -8.86 -3.27 22.12
C GLN A 33 -7.66 -2.34 21.93
N ASP A 34 -6.79 -2.27 22.94
CA ASP A 34 -5.56 -1.47 22.87
C ASP A 34 -4.75 -1.86 21.61
N PRO A 35 -4.18 -0.87 20.88
CA PRO A 35 -3.36 -1.16 19.71
C PRO A 35 -2.27 -2.18 20.02
N ALA A 36 -2.21 -3.27 19.26
CA ALA A 36 -1.22 -4.32 19.47
C ALA A 36 0.15 -3.84 18.97
N ALA A 37 1.17 -3.80 19.84
CA ALA A 37 2.51 -3.36 19.47
C ALA A 37 3.01 -4.10 18.21
N LEU A 38 3.55 -3.39 17.22
CA LEU A 38 4.16 -3.93 16.00
C LEU A 38 5.69 -3.78 16.06
N SER A 39 6.15 -2.60 16.45
CA SER A 39 7.54 -2.25 16.75
C SER A 39 7.59 -1.36 17.99
N GLU A 40 8.78 -0.88 18.37
CA GLU A 40 8.91 0.12 19.45
C GLU A 40 8.17 1.43 19.15
N ARG A 41 7.87 1.72 17.87
CA ARG A 41 7.29 3.00 17.43
C ARG A 41 5.94 2.88 16.77
N THR A 42 5.48 1.66 16.48
CA THR A 42 4.22 1.43 15.78
C THR A 42 3.38 0.33 16.44
N ALA A 43 2.06 0.44 16.28
CA ALA A 43 1.10 -0.55 16.74
C ALA A 43 0.02 -0.79 15.67
N LEU A 44 -0.62 -1.97 15.72
CA LEU A 44 -1.72 -2.39 14.86
C LEU A 44 -3.05 -2.10 15.54
N LEU A 45 -3.97 -1.47 14.82
CA LEU A 45 -5.38 -1.39 15.22
C LEU A 45 -6.13 -2.67 14.85
N ALA A 46 -7.43 -2.71 15.16
CA ALA A 46 -8.30 -3.79 14.71
C ALA A 46 -8.34 -3.90 13.17
N PRO A 47 -8.34 -5.12 12.62
CA PRO A 47 -8.39 -5.35 11.18
C PRO A 47 -9.76 -4.96 10.59
N ILE A 48 -9.73 -4.39 9.40
CA ILE A 48 -10.89 -4.10 8.55
C ILE A 48 -10.93 -5.14 7.43
N GLN A 49 -11.98 -5.97 7.38
CA GLN A 49 -12.14 -6.98 6.34
C GLN A 49 -13.24 -6.60 5.35
N VAL A 50 -12.90 -6.67 4.06
CA VAL A 50 -13.81 -6.43 2.93
C VAL A 50 -13.52 -7.45 1.84
N ASN A 51 -14.43 -8.39 1.62
CA ASN A 51 -14.26 -9.51 0.68
C ASN A 51 -12.95 -10.29 0.96
N SER A 52 -12.08 -10.43 -0.05
CA SER A 52 -10.77 -11.07 0.06
C SER A 52 -9.74 -10.20 0.78
N LEU A 53 -9.99 -8.90 0.96
CA LEU A 53 -9.04 -7.93 1.54
C LEU A 53 -9.18 -7.84 3.05
N THR A 54 -8.04 -7.84 3.74
CA THR A 54 -7.91 -7.36 5.12
C THR A 54 -6.93 -6.19 5.15
N LEU A 55 -7.36 -5.05 5.71
CA LEU A 55 -6.52 -3.90 6.03
C LEU A 55 -6.42 -3.75 7.54
N THR A 56 -5.23 -3.90 8.09
CA THR A 56 -4.95 -3.64 9.50
C THR A 56 -4.22 -2.30 9.61
N PRO A 57 -4.89 -1.23 10.08
CA PRO A 57 -4.25 0.08 10.23
C PRO A 57 -3.04 0.02 11.15
N ILE A 58 -1.96 0.72 10.77
CA ILE A 58 -0.76 0.88 11.59
C ILE A 58 -0.75 2.32 12.11
N VAL A 59 -0.58 2.50 13.41
CA VAL A 59 -0.48 3.81 14.06
C VAL A 59 0.89 4.01 14.71
N ALA A 60 1.38 5.23 14.73
CA ALA A 60 2.53 5.61 15.55
C ALA A 60 2.15 5.57 17.04
N VAL A 61 3.02 5.02 17.88
CA VAL A 61 2.84 5.02 19.34
C VAL A 61 2.92 6.46 19.87
N ALA A 62 2.10 6.80 20.87
CA ALA A 62 2.09 8.14 21.45
C ALA A 62 3.48 8.51 21.99
N GLY A 63 3.94 9.73 21.72
CA GLY A 63 5.28 10.19 22.14
C GLY A 63 6.43 9.78 21.23
N ALA A 64 6.20 9.01 20.15
CA ALA A 64 7.25 8.64 19.20
C ALA A 64 7.86 9.84 18.43
N GLY A 65 7.28 11.04 18.56
CA GLY A 65 7.69 12.28 17.91
C GLY A 65 7.51 12.26 16.38
N PRO A 66 7.21 13.40 15.72
CA PRO A 66 7.22 13.46 14.27
C PRO A 66 8.64 13.19 13.74
N ALA A 67 8.75 12.55 12.58
CA ALA A 67 9.98 12.61 11.81
C ALA A 67 10.20 14.08 11.41
N SER A 68 11.22 14.73 11.97
CA SER A 68 11.43 16.20 11.92
C SER A 68 11.63 16.81 10.52
N HIS A 69 11.50 16.03 9.44
CA HIS A 69 11.73 16.45 8.07
C HIS A 69 10.55 16.14 7.12
N ASP A 70 9.58 15.32 7.55
CA ASP A 70 8.49 14.84 6.68
C ASP A 70 7.42 15.89 6.40
N GLU A 71 7.21 16.84 7.32
CA GLU A 71 6.23 17.93 7.16
C GLU A 71 6.56 18.87 5.98
N VAL A 72 7.79 18.80 5.46
CA VAL A 72 8.30 19.63 4.36
C VAL A 72 8.40 18.84 3.04
N LEU A 73 8.15 17.54 3.05
CA LEU A 73 8.20 16.70 1.85
C LEU A 73 6.89 16.81 1.04
N LEU A 74 7.02 17.09 -0.25
CA LEU A 74 5.92 16.94 -1.21
C LEU A 74 5.84 15.48 -1.67
N VAL A 75 4.65 15.02 -2.00
CA VAL A 75 4.49 13.79 -2.81
C VAL A 75 4.34 14.15 -4.29
N LEU A 76 4.57 13.19 -5.18
CA LEU A 76 4.53 13.42 -6.63
C LEU A 76 3.25 14.14 -7.10
N ASP A 77 2.10 13.74 -6.57
CA ASP A 77 0.80 14.32 -6.93
C ASP A 77 0.69 15.81 -6.59
N GLU A 78 1.15 16.21 -5.41
CA GLU A 78 1.16 17.62 -4.96
C GLU A 78 2.14 18.46 -5.77
N ALA A 79 3.33 17.89 -6.01
CA ALA A 79 4.41 18.58 -6.69
C ALA A 79 4.10 18.83 -8.17
N MET A 80 3.43 17.89 -8.84
CA MET A 80 2.95 18.06 -10.22
C MET A 80 1.70 18.93 -10.28
N ALA A 81 0.76 18.81 -9.35
CA ALA A 81 -0.44 19.66 -9.30
C ALA A 81 -0.09 21.14 -9.11
N SER A 82 0.95 21.45 -8.33
CA SER A 82 1.49 22.80 -8.17
C SER A 82 2.40 23.26 -9.32
N GLN A 83 2.57 22.45 -10.37
CA GLN A 83 3.42 22.72 -11.53
C GLN A 83 4.91 22.98 -11.20
N GLN A 84 5.36 22.53 -10.03
CA GLN A 84 6.74 22.70 -9.58
C GLN A 84 7.64 21.51 -9.92
N VAL A 85 7.05 20.38 -10.35
CA VAL A 85 7.79 19.22 -10.85
C VAL A 85 7.42 18.94 -12.29
N LYS A 86 8.44 18.68 -13.12
CA LYS A 86 8.30 18.20 -14.50
C LYS A 86 9.04 16.89 -14.66
N ILE A 87 8.47 15.99 -15.46
CA ILE A 87 9.08 14.71 -15.79
C ILE A 87 9.21 14.63 -17.30
N ARG A 88 10.39 14.27 -17.81
CA ARG A 88 10.68 14.21 -19.25
C ARG A 88 11.44 12.96 -19.64
N GLU A 89 11.24 12.52 -20.89
CA GLU A 89 12.08 11.51 -21.51
C GLU A 89 13.53 11.99 -21.65
N ILE A 90 14.47 11.07 -21.52
CA ILE A 90 15.90 11.32 -21.78
C ILE A 90 16.10 11.45 -23.30
N ALA A 91 16.95 12.40 -23.72
CA ALA A 91 17.14 12.75 -25.13
C ALA A 91 17.67 11.58 -25.99
N ASP A 92 18.37 10.62 -25.39
CA ASP A 92 19.17 9.60 -26.08
C ASP A 92 18.53 8.20 -26.15
N GLY A 93 17.21 8.11 -26.00
CA GLY A 93 16.48 6.84 -26.20
C GLY A 93 16.59 5.83 -25.06
N ASN A 94 17.23 6.18 -23.94
CA ASN A 94 17.13 5.40 -22.71
C ASN A 94 15.68 5.44 -22.19
N VAL A 95 14.99 4.31 -22.31
CA VAL A 95 13.58 4.15 -21.89
C VAL A 95 13.41 3.77 -20.42
N ASN A 96 14.51 3.40 -19.75
CA ASN A 96 14.54 2.86 -18.40
C ASN A 96 14.77 3.94 -17.34
N GLY A 97 14.98 5.19 -17.76
CA GLY A 97 15.12 6.35 -16.89
C GLY A 97 14.28 7.51 -17.40
N LEU A 98 13.77 8.32 -16.48
CA LEU A 98 13.19 9.63 -16.78
C LEU A 98 13.89 10.73 -16.00
N THR A 99 13.93 11.92 -16.60
CA THR A 99 14.47 13.11 -15.96
C THR A 99 13.38 13.77 -15.11
N PHE A 100 13.55 13.77 -13.79
CA PHE A 100 12.72 14.49 -12.83
C PHE A 100 13.35 15.85 -12.54
N ILE A 101 12.59 16.92 -12.79
CA ILE A 101 13.02 18.29 -12.57
C ILE A 101 12.17 18.85 -11.44
N ASN A 102 12.75 18.94 -10.23
CA ASN A 102 12.11 19.52 -9.07
C ASN A 102 12.47 21.00 -8.95
N GLN A 103 11.56 21.86 -9.38
CA GLN A 103 11.67 23.32 -9.28
C GLN A 103 11.08 23.85 -7.97
N SER A 104 10.55 23.01 -7.09
CA SER A 104 10.00 23.44 -5.81
C SER A 104 11.10 23.74 -4.78
N PRO A 105 10.83 24.55 -3.73
CA PRO A 105 11.75 24.73 -2.62
C PRO A 105 11.75 23.52 -1.65
N HIS A 106 11.01 22.46 -1.96
CA HIS A 106 10.78 21.31 -1.10
C HIS A 106 11.29 20.02 -1.76
N PRO A 107 11.82 19.06 -0.99
CA PRO A 107 12.10 17.72 -1.51
C PRO A 107 10.78 17.01 -1.90
N VAL A 108 10.85 16.14 -2.90
CA VAL A 108 9.70 15.38 -3.40
C VAL A 108 9.95 13.90 -3.18
N PHE A 109 9.14 13.24 -2.35
CA PHE A 109 9.13 11.79 -2.23
C PHE A 109 8.40 11.17 -3.43
N VAL A 110 9.06 10.22 -4.08
CA VAL A 110 8.55 9.45 -5.21
C VAL A 110 8.60 7.98 -4.85
N MET A 111 7.45 7.31 -4.98
CA MET A 111 7.29 5.92 -4.55
C MET A 111 7.33 4.98 -5.75
N ALA A 112 8.01 3.85 -5.59
CA ALA A 112 7.98 2.76 -6.58
C ALA A 112 6.53 2.30 -6.78
N GLY A 113 6.17 2.06 -8.04
CA GLY A 113 4.81 1.71 -8.42
C GLY A 113 3.91 2.88 -8.80
N GLU A 114 4.32 4.14 -8.62
CA GLU A 114 3.52 5.28 -9.08
C GLU A 114 3.40 5.26 -10.61
N VAL A 115 2.17 5.43 -11.10
CA VAL A 115 1.87 5.43 -12.54
C VAL A 115 1.93 6.86 -13.06
N ILE A 116 2.74 7.07 -14.10
CA ILE A 116 2.83 8.34 -14.82
C ILE A 116 2.45 8.13 -16.29
N ILE A 117 1.66 9.07 -16.79
CA ILE A 117 1.02 9.00 -18.10
C ILE A 117 1.61 10.07 -19.00
N GLY A 118 1.96 9.71 -20.23
CA GLY A 118 2.52 10.62 -21.21
C GLY A 118 3.66 10.00 -22.00
N GLY A 119 4.57 10.83 -22.48
CA GLY A 119 5.73 10.38 -23.26
C GLY A 119 5.37 9.52 -24.47
N LYS A 120 6.35 8.79 -24.99
CA LYS A 120 6.14 7.74 -26.01
C LYS A 120 5.31 6.57 -25.48
N GLN A 121 5.38 6.31 -24.18
CA GLN A 121 4.74 5.19 -23.47
C GLN A 121 4.52 5.56 -22.00
N ASP A 122 3.44 5.06 -21.42
CA ASP A 122 3.21 5.20 -19.98
C ASP A 122 4.27 4.43 -19.16
N ARG A 123 4.55 4.93 -17.95
CA ARG A 123 5.63 4.43 -17.09
C ARG A 123 5.15 4.19 -15.67
N ILE A 124 5.83 3.26 -15.01
CA ILE A 124 5.75 3.07 -13.56
C ILE A 124 7.10 3.42 -12.93
N ILE A 125 7.09 4.16 -11.83
CA ILE A 125 8.31 4.47 -11.09
C ILE A 125 8.96 3.21 -10.56
N GLY A 126 10.25 3.05 -10.85
CA GLY A 126 10.97 1.83 -10.55
C GLY A 126 11.65 1.81 -9.19
N ARG A 127 11.85 2.95 -8.52
CA ARG A 127 12.52 2.99 -7.21
C ARG A 127 11.86 4.02 -6.30
N ASN A 128 11.77 3.68 -5.01
CA ASN A 128 11.47 4.66 -3.99
C ASN A 128 12.68 5.59 -3.84
N THR A 129 12.47 6.91 -3.89
CA THR A 129 13.53 7.91 -3.78
C THR A 129 12.97 9.26 -3.34
N VAL A 130 13.87 10.17 -2.99
CA VAL A 130 13.56 11.60 -2.82
C VAL A 130 14.29 12.41 -3.87
N ILE A 131 13.59 13.32 -4.54
CA ILE A 131 14.16 14.30 -5.46
C ILE A 131 14.42 15.59 -4.67
N PRO A 132 15.69 15.99 -4.45
CA PRO A 132 15.99 17.18 -3.66
C PRO A 132 15.34 18.45 -4.24
N ALA A 133 15.06 19.44 -3.38
CA ALA A 133 14.58 20.75 -3.80
C ALA A 133 15.52 21.39 -4.83
N LYS A 134 14.97 22.05 -5.86
CA LYS A 134 15.74 22.77 -6.89
C LYS A 134 16.79 21.91 -7.61
N THR A 135 16.51 20.63 -7.85
CA THR A 135 17.44 19.73 -8.54
C THR A 135 16.79 19.01 -9.73
N THR A 136 17.64 18.45 -10.57
CA THR A 136 17.27 17.50 -11.61
C THR A 136 17.90 16.15 -11.27
N GLN A 137 17.13 15.08 -11.35
CA GLN A 137 17.58 13.72 -11.05
C GLN A 137 17.00 12.73 -12.06
N GLU A 138 17.80 11.79 -12.53
CA GLU A 138 17.31 10.64 -13.29
C GLU A 138 16.72 9.60 -12.33
N VAL A 139 15.48 9.18 -12.60
CA VAL A 139 14.77 8.17 -11.81
C VAL A 139 14.51 6.95 -12.67
N PRO A 140 14.88 5.73 -12.22
CA PRO A 140 14.55 4.50 -12.92
C PRO A 140 13.03 4.31 -13.06
N VAL A 141 12.60 3.85 -14.23
CA VAL A 141 11.19 3.57 -14.54
C VAL A 141 11.04 2.28 -15.33
N PHE A 142 9.82 1.74 -15.33
CA PHE A 142 9.44 0.59 -16.15
C PHE A 142 8.38 0.97 -17.16
N CYS A 143 8.57 0.55 -18.42
CA CYS A 143 7.55 0.64 -19.46
C CYS A 143 6.39 -0.29 -19.12
N VAL A 144 5.16 0.23 -19.10
CA VAL A 144 3.95 -0.59 -18.86
C VAL A 144 2.95 -0.56 -20.00
N GLU A 145 3.31 0.10 -21.09
CA GLU A 145 2.52 0.19 -22.30
C GLU A 145 3.24 -0.52 -23.44
N HIS A 146 2.76 -1.71 -23.80
CA HIS A 146 3.26 -2.43 -24.95
C HIS A 146 2.59 -1.88 -26.22
N GLY A 147 3.37 -1.57 -27.26
CA GLY A 147 2.86 -1.25 -28.60
C GLY A 147 2.58 0.23 -28.90
N ARG A 148 2.51 1.14 -27.91
CA ARG A 148 2.50 2.59 -28.18
C ARG A 148 3.94 3.09 -28.29
N TRP A 149 4.26 3.82 -29.36
CA TRP A 149 5.55 4.52 -29.51
C TRP A 149 5.40 5.87 -30.23
N ASN A 150 4.17 6.33 -30.39
CA ASN A 150 3.80 7.52 -31.18
C ASN A 150 3.31 8.68 -30.30
N GLY A 151 3.70 8.70 -29.02
CA GLY A 151 3.34 9.78 -28.10
C GLY A 151 3.77 11.15 -28.64
N LYS A 152 2.84 12.10 -28.64
CA LYS A 152 3.06 13.44 -29.20
C LYS A 152 3.83 14.39 -28.25
N THR A 153 3.94 14.05 -26.98
CA THR A 153 4.62 14.86 -25.96
C THR A 153 5.77 14.07 -25.33
N LYS A 154 6.83 14.78 -24.92
CA LYS A 154 7.95 14.21 -24.12
C LYS A 154 7.73 14.37 -22.61
N GLU A 155 6.59 14.92 -22.21
CA GLU A 155 6.27 15.23 -20.82
C GLU A 155 5.26 14.22 -20.25
N PHE A 156 5.32 14.02 -18.94
CA PHE A 156 4.43 13.12 -18.20
C PHE A 156 3.57 13.89 -17.20
N THR A 157 2.47 13.26 -16.81
CA THR A 157 1.55 13.67 -15.75
C THR A 157 1.33 12.50 -14.79
N THR A 158 1.02 12.78 -13.52
CA THR A 158 0.62 11.73 -12.59
C THR A 158 -0.75 11.16 -12.98
N ALA A 159 -0.89 9.83 -12.91
CA ALA A 159 -2.19 9.17 -13.00
C ALA A 159 -2.98 9.23 -11.68
N LYS A 160 -2.39 9.77 -10.60
CA LYS A 160 -2.87 9.68 -9.20
C LYS A 160 -3.18 8.24 -8.78
N ALA A 161 -2.44 7.31 -9.36
CA ALA A 161 -2.65 5.88 -9.23
C ALA A 161 -1.33 5.19 -8.89
N LEU A 162 -1.46 4.07 -8.20
CA LEU A 162 -0.36 3.26 -7.74
C LEU A 162 -0.62 1.82 -8.18
N ALA A 163 0.42 1.16 -8.70
CA ALA A 163 0.38 -0.26 -9.02
C ALA A 163 -0.04 -1.11 -7.81
N HIS A 164 -0.60 -2.30 -8.03
CA HIS A 164 -0.94 -3.26 -6.97
C HIS A 164 0.32 -3.74 -6.23
N GLY A 165 0.15 -4.23 -5.00
CA GLY A 165 1.21 -4.55 -4.04
C GLY A 165 2.34 -5.40 -4.64
N ARG A 166 2.00 -6.54 -5.26
CA ARG A 166 2.99 -7.42 -5.91
C ARG A 166 3.86 -6.67 -6.93
N LEU A 167 3.27 -5.87 -7.80
CA LEU A 167 4.03 -5.12 -8.81
C LEU A 167 4.87 -4.00 -8.20
N ARG A 168 4.39 -3.33 -7.14
CA ARG A 168 5.22 -2.36 -6.38
C ARG A 168 6.44 -3.03 -5.76
N GLY A 169 6.25 -4.24 -5.22
CA GLY A 169 7.35 -5.01 -4.69
C GLY A 169 8.34 -5.39 -5.78
N GLN A 170 7.88 -5.94 -6.91
CA GLN A 170 8.79 -6.23 -8.02
C GLN A 170 9.48 -4.97 -8.54
N ALA A 171 8.78 -3.84 -8.61
CA ALA A 171 9.42 -2.57 -8.95
C ALA A 171 10.54 -2.25 -7.94
N SER A 172 10.29 -2.46 -6.65
CA SER A 172 11.26 -2.19 -5.58
C SER A 172 12.43 -3.19 -5.50
N TYR A 173 12.23 -4.45 -5.90
CA TYR A 173 13.15 -5.57 -5.59
C TYR A 173 13.69 -6.33 -6.81
N ALA A 174 13.00 -6.29 -7.95
CA ALA A 174 13.19 -7.22 -9.04
C ALA A 174 13.86 -6.58 -10.26
N ALA A 175 14.29 -7.45 -11.18
CA ALA A 175 14.78 -7.01 -12.48
C ALA A 175 13.62 -6.54 -13.37
N GLN A 176 13.95 -5.74 -14.39
CA GLN A 176 12.95 -5.20 -15.32
C GLN A 176 12.07 -6.27 -15.98
N GLN A 177 12.66 -7.43 -16.31
CA GLN A 177 11.92 -8.52 -16.94
C GLN A 177 10.80 -9.07 -16.04
N ASP A 178 11.00 -9.09 -14.72
CA ASP A 178 10.00 -9.60 -13.78
C ASP A 178 8.79 -8.67 -13.68
N VAL A 179 9.06 -7.35 -13.68
CA VAL A 179 8.01 -6.31 -13.73
C VAL A 179 7.17 -6.45 -15.00
N TRP A 180 7.82 -6.71 -16.15
CA TRP A 180 7.10 -6.93 -17.41
C TRP A 180 6.29 -8.22 -17.42
N ASN A 181 6.82 -9.30 -16.84
CA ASN A 181 6.10 -10.56 -16.74
C ASN A 181 4.81 -10.40 -15.91
N GLU A 182 4.86 -9.67 -14.79
CA GLU A 182 3.68 -9.39 -13.96
C GLU A 182 2.68 -8.48 -14.67
N VAL A 183 3.16 -7.41 -15.32
CA VAL A 183 2.31 -6.52 -16.12
C VAL A 183 1.58 -7.34 -17.20
N ALA A 184 2.30 -8.17 -17.95
CA ALA A 184 1.73 -9.04 -18.98
C ALA A 184 0.70 -10.03 -18.40
N ALA A 185 1.00 -10.65 -17.26
CA ALA A 185 0.08 -11.57 -16.58
C ALA A 185 -1.22 -10.89 -16.17
N LYS A 186 -1.15 -9.67 -15.61
CA LYS A 186 -2.33 -8.90 -15.19
C LYS A 186 -3.17 -8.44 -16.37
N ASN A 187 -2.55 -7.99 -17.45
CA ASN A 187 -3.27 -7.61 -18.66
C ASN A 187 -4.02 -8.79 -19.29
N LYS A 188 -3.38 -9.97 -19.30
CA LYS A 188 -4.02 -11.22 -19.75
C LYS A 188 -5.23 -11.57 -18.89
N ALA A 189 -5.11 -11.49 -17.56
CA ALA A 189 -6.20 -11.80 -16.63
C ALA A 189 -7.41 -10.86 -16.81
N ARG A 190 -7.16 -9.58 -17.11
CA ARG A 190 -8.19 -8.56 -17.29
C ARG A 190 -8.72 -8.43 -18.72
N LYS A 191 -8.33 -9.34 -19.64
CA LYS A 191 -8.72 -9.35 -21.05
C LYS A 191 -8.51 -7.99 -21.76
N THR A 192 -7.51 -7.21 -21.33
CA THR A 192 -7.21 -5.90 -21.94
C THR A 192 -6.31 -6.09 -23.14
N GLN A 193 -6.70 -5.55 -24.30
CA GLN A 193 -5.92 -5.68 -25.54
C GLN A 193 -4.71 -4.73 -25.62
N ASN A 194 -4.53 -3.80 -24.65
CA ASN A 194 -3.32 -3.01 -24.47
C ASN A 194 -2.88 -2.99 -23.00
N ALA A 195 -1.58 -3.14 -22.74
CA ALA A 195 -1.04 -3.18 -21.39
C ALA A 195 -1.20 -1.86 -20.61
N SER A 196 -1.28 -0.73 -21.32
CA SER A 196 -1.58 0.59 -20.77
C SER A 196 -3.03 0.72 -20.32
N ASP A 197 -3.97 0.05 -21.00
CA ASP A 197 -5.39 0.19 -20.69
C ASP A 197 -5.69 -0.30 -19.28
N THR A 198 -4.99 -1.31 -18.73
CA THR A 198 -5.27 -1.77 -17.36
C THR A 198 -4.96 -0.70 -16.31
N TYR A 199 -3.76 -0.10 -16.34
CA TYR A 199 -3.39 0.90 -15.33
C TYR A 199 -4.09 2.23 -15.56
N ARG A 200 -4.34 2.59 -16.82
CA ARG A 200 -5.18 3.74 -17.15
C ARG A 200 -6.62 3.50 -16.74
N THR A 201 -7.18 2.32 -16.93
CA THR A 201 -8.54 1.95 -16.51
C THR A 201 -8.67 1.94 -14.99
N VAL A 202 -7.68 1.40 -14.28
CA VAL A 202 -7.58 1.47 -12.82
C VAL A 202 -7.47 2.93 -12.36
N ALA A 203 -6.64 3.76 -13.03
CA ALA A 203 -6.52 5.19 -12.75
C ALA A 203 -7.78 6.00 -13.12
N GLN A 204 -8.49 5.60 -14.18
CA GLN A 204 -9.70 6.23 -14.72
C GLN A 204 -10.99 5.64 -14.14
N GLN A 205 -10.87 4.75 -13.14
CA GLN A 205 -11.99 4.22 -12.36
C GLN A 205 -13.01 3.39 -13.16
N GLN A 206 -12.67 2.85 -14.34
CA GLN A 206 -13.60 1.95 -15.04
C GLN A 206 -13.49 0.55 -14.43
N SER A 207 -14.37 0.26 -13.47
CA SER A 207 -14.60 -1.10 -12.97
C SER A 207 -16.05 -1.47 -13.18
N ASP A 208 -16.37 -2.76 -13.10
CA ASP A 208 -17.74 -3.30 -13.10
C ASP A 208 -18.58 -2.87 -11.86
N GLY A 209 -18.10 -1.88 -11.08
CA GLY A 209 -18.70 -1.40 -9.84
C GLY A 209 -18.16 -2.07 -8.58
N THR A 210 -17.47 -3.21 -8.70
CA THR A 210 -16.94 -3.95 -7.55
C THR A 210 -15.89 -3.13 -6.80
N LEU A 211 -14.95 -2.51 -7.52
CA LEU A 211 -13.89 -1.69 -6.92
C LEU A 211 -14.49 -0.50 -6.14
N GLY A 212 -15.44 0.21 -6.75
CA GLY A 212 -16.12 1.34 -6.11
C GLY A 212 -16.94 0.93 -4.89
N THR A 213 -17.51 -0.27 -4.88
CA THR A 213 -18.22 -0.82 -3.72
C THR A 213 -17.26 -1.11 -2.57
N MET A 214 -16.14 -1.79 -2.85
CA MET A 214 -15.13 -2.08 -1.83
C MET A 214 -14.47 -0.79 -1.30
N GLU A 215 -14.21 0.20 -2.15
CA GLU A 215 -13.68 1.51 -1.76
C GLU A 215 -14.61 2.22 -0.77
N LYS A 216 -15.93 2.19 -1.01
CA LYS A 216 -16.93 2.75 -0.08
C LYS A 216 -16.94 2.01 1.25
N GLN A 217 -16.86 0.67 1.24
CA GLN A 217 -16.84 -0.15 2.45
C GLN A 217 -15.59 0.13 3.31
N VAL A 218 -14.41 0.17 2.68
CA VAL A 218 -13.16 0.52 3.36
C VAL A 218 -13.21 1.95 3.91
N SER A 219 -13.65 2.91 3.10
CA SER A 219 -13.76 4.31 3.53
C SER A 219 -14.69 4.48 4.72
N ALA A 220 -15.86 3.81 4.69
CA ALA A 220 -16.81 3.83 5.80
C ALA A 220 -16.27 3.15 7.06
N ALA A 221 -15.43 2.11 6.94
CA ALA A 221 -14.78 1.47 8.08
C ALA A 221 -13.68 2.35 8.68
N LEU A 222 -12.83 2.96 7.85
CA LEU A 222 -11.81 3.90 8.29
C LEU A 222 -12.41 5.13 8.96
N ALA A 223 -13.54 5.64 8.47
CA ALA A 223 -14.24 6.77 9.07
C ALA A 223 -14.80 6.49 10.48
N LYS A 224 -14.93 5.22 10.88
CA LYS A 224 -15.39 4.83 12.23
C LYS A 224 -14.25 4.76 13.25
N LEU A 225 -12.99 4.85 12.82
CA LEU A 225 -11.86 4.86 13.74
C LEU A 225 -11.86 6.16 14.58
N PRO A 226 -11.42 6.10 15.85
CA PRO A 226 -11.26 7.30 16.67
C PRO A 226 -10.37 8.35 15.99
N ALA A 227 -10.71 9.63 16.13
CA ALA A 227 -9.94 10.72 15.53
C ALA A 227 -8.46 10.71 15.94
N ALA A 228 -8.18 10.34 17.21
CA ALA A 228 -6.83 10.19 17.73
C ALA A 228 -6.04 9.04 17.06
N ASP A 229 -6.72 7.99 16.62
CA ASP A 229 -6.09 6.89 15.89
C ASP A 229 -5.87 7.28 14.43
N ARG A 230 -6.89 7.88 13.78
CA ARG A 230 -6.78 8.41 12.41
C ARG A 230 -5.63 9.39 12.26
N GLY A 231 -5.46 10.32 13.20
CA GLY A 231 -4.36 11.29 13.19
C GLY A 231 -2.98 10.69 13.40
N ARG A 232 -2.88 9.44 13.89
CA ARG A 232 -1.61 8.74 14.12
C ARG A 232 -1.33 7.65 13.10
N MET A 233 -2.23 7.41 12.15
CA MET A 233 -2.03 6.35 11.16
C MET A 233 -0.80 6.64 10.31
N VAL A 234 0.04 5.63 10.15
CA VAL A 234 1.28 5.67 9.38
C VAL A 234 1.34 4.58 8.33
N GLY A 235 0.27 3.83 8.10
CA GLY A 235 0.30 2.75 7.13
C GLY A 235 -0.73 1.65 7.34
N PHE A 236 -0.52 0.54 6.63
CA PHE A 236 -1.36 -0.64 6.67
C PHE A 236 -0.51 -1.92 6.61
N ALA A 237 -0.90 -2.93 7.38
CA ALA A 237 -0.63 -4.31 7.05
C ALA A 237 -1.80 -4.86 6.24
N VAL A 238 -1.52 -5.44 5.08
CA VAL A 238 -2.51 -5.84 4.08
C VAL A 238 -2.45 -7.34 3.88
N ALA A 239 -3.61 -7.99 3.89
CA ALA A 239 -3.73 -9.42 3.65
C ALA A 239 -4.77 -9.73 2.59
N LEU A 240 -4.52 -10.78 1.80
CA LEU A 240 -5.47 -11.36 0.86
C LEU A 240 -5.82 -12.76 1.31
N ASN A 241 -7.11 -13.04 1.54
CA ASN A 241 -7.59 -14.30 2.08
C ASN A 241 -6.78 -14.80 3.29
N GLY A 242 -6.46 -13.87 4.21
CA GLY A 242 -5.81 -14.18 5.49
C GLY A 242 -4.29 -14.37 5.41
N ALA A 243 -3.70 -14.31 4.22
CA ALA A 243 -2.25 -14.31 4.03
C ALA A 243 -1.73 -12.86 3.89
N VAL A 244 -0.75 -12.48 4.70
CA VAL A 244 -0.11 -11.15 4.61
C VAL A 244 0.54 -10.99 3.24
N ALA A 245 0.10 -9.98 2.50
CA ALA A 245 0.55 -9.69 1.14
C ALA A 245 1.57 -8.54 1.13
N THR A 246 1.28 -7.45 1.85
CA THR A 246 2.16 -6.28 1.90
C THR A 246 2.03 -5.55 3.23
N VAL A 247 3.07 -4.88 3.70
CA VAL A 247 3.04 -3.99 4.84
C VAL A 247 3.72 -2.68 4.45
N ASP A 248 2.98 -1.58 4.49
CA ASP A 248 3.50 -0.24 4.22
C ASP A 248 3.54 0.56 5.51
N VAL A 249 4.69 1.15 5.85
CA VAL A 249 4.89 1.99 7.03
C VAL A 249 5.62 3.26 6.64
N PHE A 250 5.04 4.42 6.93
CA PHE A 250 5.60 5.74 6.65
C PHE A 250 6.19 6.36 7.92
N GLY A 251 7.21 7.20 7.75
CA GLY A 251 7.89 7.89 8.84
C GLY A 251 7.01 8.85 9.63
N SER A 252 5.89 9.29 9.06
CA SER A 252 4.95 10.22 9.68
C SER A 252 3.50 10.04 9.21
N PRO A 253 2.51 10.40 10.05
CA PRO A 253 1.11 10.43 9.64
C PRO A 253 0.83 11.40 8.49
N ALA A 254 1.52 12.54 8.47
CA ALA A 254 1.37 13.55 7.42
C ALA A 254 1.75 13.00 6.03
N LEU A 255 2.87 12.28 5.93
CA LEU A 255 3.28 11.65 4.66
C LEU A 255 2.31 10.55 4.24
N PHE A 256 1.91 9.69 5.18
CA PHE A 256 0.93 8.64 4.91
C PHE A 256 -0.40 9.21 4.41
N GLN A 257 -0.92 10.26 5.04
CA GLN A 257 -2.20 10.89 4.68
C GLN A 257 -2.20 11.37 3.21
N LYS A 258 -1.07 11.90 2.73
CA LYS A 258 -0.91 12.33 1.33
C LYS A 258 -0.98 11.17 0.33
N LEU A 259 -0.68 9.95 0.76
CA LEU A 259 -0.58 8.75 -0.08
C LEU A 259 -1.73 7.75 0.15
N GLU A 260 -2.49 7.90 1.25
CA GLU A 260 -3.51 6.95 1.72
C GLU A 260 -4.50 6.56 0.62
N THR A 261 -5.09 7.53 -0.08
CA THR A 261 -6.11 7.27 -1.09
C THR A 261 -5.60 6.36 -2.21
N LYS A 262 -4.40 6.62 -2.76
CA LYS A 262 -3.85 5.80 -3.84
C LYS A 262 -3.29 4.46 -3.36
N LEU A 263 -2.82 4.38 -2.11
CA LEU A 263 -2.43 3.11 -1.47
C LEU A 263 -3.65 2.18 -1.31
N VAL A 264 -4.73 2.68 -0.70
CA VAL A 264 -5.96 1.90 -0.51
C VAL A 264 -6.48 1.40 -1.86
N ARG A 265 -6.51 2.26 -2.89
CA ARG A 265 -6.90 1.85 -4.25
C ARG A 265 -5.98 0.80 -4.86
N SER A 266 -4.68 0.88 -4.62
CA SER A 266 -3.71 -0.14 -5.06
C SER A 266 -4.03 -1.50 -4.43
N TYR A 267 -4.31 -1.56 -3.12
CA TYR A 267 -4.67 -2.80 -2.44
C TYR A 267 -5.99 -3.37 -2.95
N LEU A 268 -6.98 -2.51 -3.13
CA LEU A 268 -8.28 -2.90 -3.65
C LEU A 268 -8.18 -3.48 -5.07
N THR A 269 -7.32 -2.87 -5.90
CA THR A 269 -7.03 -3.35 -7.25
C THR A 269 -6.42 -4.75 -7.25
N GLU A 270 -5.65 -5.12 -6.23
CA GLU A 270 -5.17 -6.49 -6.07
C GLU A 270 -6.28 -7.43 -5.61
N ALA A 271 -7.08 -6.98 -4.64
CA ALA A 271 -8.12 -7.78 -4.02
C ALA A 271 -9.28 -8.15 -4.97
N VAL A 272 -9.65 -7.27 -5.90
CA VAL A 272 -10.70 -7.56 -6.89
C VAL A 272 -10.36 -8.73 -7.81
N ASP A 273 -9.06 -9.01 -8.01
CA ASP A 273 -8.62 -10.16 -8.81
C ASP A 273 -8.62 -11.48 -7.99
N VAL A 274 -8.89 -11.41 -6.68
CA VAL A 274 -8.83 -12.55 -5.77
C VAL A 274 -10.23 -12.94 -5.31
N ALA A 275 -10.66 -14.14 -5.70
CA ALA A 275 -11.91 -14.71 -5.22
C ALA A 275 -11.91 -14.80 -3.69
N ALA A 276 -12.94 -14.23 -3.05
CA ALA A 276 -13.07 -14.22 -1.60
C ALA A 276 -13.28 -15.65 -1.07
N ALA A 277 -12.37 -16.09 -0.19
CA ALA A 277 -12.53 -17.35 0.52
C ALA A 277 -13.48 -17.16 1.71
N LYS A 278 -14.27 -18.20 2.01
CA LYS A 278 -15.26 -18.18 3.11
C LYS A 278 -14.58 -18.38 4.46
N ASN A 279 -15.09 -17.71 5.50
CA ASN A 279 -14.70 -17.89 6.91
C ASN A 279 -13.20 -17.68 7.18
N VAL A 280 -12.55 -16.82 6.40
CA VAL A 280 -11.14 -16.49 6.57
C VAL A 280 -10.95 -15.49 7.70
N LYS A 281 -10.09 -15.84 8.65
CA LYS A 281 -9.68 -14.95 9.75
C LYS A 281 -8.63 -13.96 9.25
N ALA A 282 -8.68 -12.74 9.79
CA ALA A 282 -7.61 -11.77 9.61
C ALA A 282 -6.30 -12.31 10.22
N PRO A 283 -5.12 -11.97 9.65
CA PRO A 283 -3.85 -12.27 10.28
C PRO A 283 -3.78 -11.66 11.69
N SER A 284 -3.21 -12.40 12.62
CA SER A 284 -2.92 -11.88 13.96
C SER A 284 -1.76 -10.88 13.92
N PRO A 285 -1.59 -10.04 14.97
CA PRO A 285 -0.39 -9.22 15.11
C PRO A 285 0.92 -10.02 15.08
N ALA A 286 0.90 -11.27 15.58
CA ALA A 286 2.05 -12.16 15.52
C ALA A 286 2.38 -12.59 14.09
N ASP A 287 1.37 -12.86 13.25
CA ASP A 287 1.56 -13.22 11.84
C ASP A 287 2.21 -12.07 11.06
N VAL A 288 1.74 -10.84 11.29
CA VAL A 288 2.32 -9.63 10.67
C VAL A 288 3.78 -9.43 11.10
N LYS A 289 4.08 -9.58 12.41
CA LYS A 289 5.46 -9.51 12.91
C LYS A 289 6.36 -10.59 12.32
N LEU A 290 5.89 -11.83 12.25
CA LEU A 290 6.65 -12.94 11.69
C LEU A 290 6.91 -12.74 10.19
N PHE A 291 5.98 -12.13 9.48
CA PHE A 291 6.15 -11.75 8.09
C PHE A 291 7.22 -10.67 7.92
N MET A 292 7.18 -9.59 8.70
CA MET A 292 8.20 -8.53 8.64
C MET A 292 9.58 -9.03 9.05
N ALA A 293 9.65 -9.81 10.14
CA ALA A 293 10.88 -10.36 10.68
C ALA A 293 11.61 -11.30 9.69
N ASP A 294 10.88 -11.90 8.74
CA ASP A 294 11.46 -12.73 7.68
C ASP A 294 12.42 -11.92 6.79
N ALA A 295 11.99 -10.72 6.38
CA ALA A 295 12.80 -9.82 5.58
C ALA A 295 13.84 -9.09 6.44
N ASP A 296 13.50 -8.66 7.65
CA ASP A 296 14.42 -7.93 8.53
C ASP A 296 15.66 -8.76 8.94
N LYS A 297 15.55 -10.09 8.98
CA LYS A 297 16.67 -11.00 9.27
C LYS A 297 17.57 -11.26 8.05
N ALA A 298 17.10 -10.94 6.84
CA ALA A 298 17.87 -11.17 5.63
C ALA A 298 18.95 -10.09 5.46
N ALA A 299 20.01 -10.42 4.71
CA ALA A 299 21.11 -9.49 4.45
C ALA A 299 20.61 -8.22 3.75
N GLU A 300 21.06 -7.06 4.24
CA GLU A 300 20.77 -5.77 3.65
C GLU A 300 21.61 -5.57 2.38
N GLN A 301 20.94 -5.16 1.30
CA GLN A 301 21.57 -4.82 0.02
C GLN A 301 21.25 -3.37 -0.32
N LYS A 302 22.27 -2.57 -0.64
CA LYS A 302 22.05 -1.24 -1.19
C LYS A 302 21.38 -1.38 -2.56
N SER A 303 20.20 -0.79 -2.71
CA SER A 303 19.40 -0.89 -3.94
C SER A 303 19.47 0.39 -4.77
N TYR A 304 19.32 1.55 -4.12
CA TYR A 304 19.35 2.84 -4.82
C TYR A 304 19.74 3.95 -3.85
N ASP A 305 20.93 4.53 -4.01
CA ASP A 305 21.46 5.59 -3.15
C ASP A 305 21.61 6.88 -3.97
N THR A 306 21.07 7.97 -3.45
CA THR A 306 21.12 9.30 -4.04
C THR A 306 21.57 10.31 -3.00
N GLY A 307 21.85 11.55 -3.41
CA GLY A 307 22.22 12.61 -2.48
C GLY A 307 21.17 12.88 -1.39
N ALA A 308 19.90 12.57 -1.65
CA ALA A 308 18.78 12.85 -0.74
C ALA A 308 18.10 11.59 -0.17
N ALA A 309 18.41 10.38 -0.63
CA ALA A 309 17.79 9.16 -0.12
C ALA A 309 18.77 7.98 -0.14
N ALA A 310 18.72 7.12 0.86
CA ALA A 310 19.25 5.76 0.78
C ALA A 310 18.10 4.78 0.76
N THR A 311 18.02 3.98 -0.30
CA THR A 311 17.11 2.83 -0.38
C THR A 311 17.91 1.55 -0.23
N VAL A 312 17.58 0.79 0.79
CA VAL A 312 18.12 -0.54 1.04
C VAL A 312 17.03 -1.58 0.94
N THR A 313 17.40 -2.78 0.53
CA THR A 313 16.49 -3.90 0.35
C THR A 313 16.99 -5.14 1.06
N ASN A 314 16.07 -5.89 1.66
CA ASN A 314 16.35 -7.19 2.25
C ASN A 314 15.43 -8.21 1.58
N SER A 315 15.94 -9.42 1.34
CA SER A 315 15.18 -10.46 0.63
C SER A 315 15.18 -11.74 1.47
N GLY A 316 14.14 -11.90 2.29
CA GLY A 316 13.90 -13.09 3.11
C GLY A 316 13.35 -14.26 2.29
N MET A 317 12.96 -15.34 2.95
CA MET A 317 12.38 -16.51 2.25
C MET A 317 10.93 -16.27 1.83
N ARG A 318 10.17 -15.54 2.63
CA ARG A 318 8.72 -15.30 2.47
C ARG A 318 8.42 -13.85 2.12
N ALA A 319 9.25 -12.91 2.57
CA ALA A 319 9.05 -11.49 2.34
C ALA A 319 10.32 -10.79 1.86
N SER A 320 10.15 -9.76 1.05
CA SER A 320 11.18 -8.76 0.74
C SER A 320 10.84 -7.45 1.44
N LYS A 321 11.85 -6.68 1.85
CA LYS A 321 11.72 -5.35 2.46
C LYS A 321 12.44 -4.32 1.60
N ALA A 322 11.85 -3.14 1.43
CA ALA A 322 12.52 -1.90 1.00
C ALA A 322 12.40 -0.89 2.14
N LYS A 323 13.52 -0.30 2.54
CA LYS A 323 13.57 0.80 3.49
C LYS A 323 14.20 2.01 2.81
N VAL A 324 13.55 3.15 2.95
CA VAL A 324 14.01 4.43 2.42
C VAL A 324 14.33 5.35 3.58
N ASP A 325 15.58 5.74 3.69
CA ASP A 325 16.05 6.75 4.63
C ASP A 325 16.22 8.09 3.92
N TYR A 326 15.64 9.16 4.46
CA TYR A 326 15.82 10.52 3.93
C TYR A 326 17.14 11.12 4.43
N LYS A 327 17.97 11.61 3.50
CA LYS A 327 19.23 12.31 3.77
C LYS A 327 19.02 13.80 3.51
N PRO A 328 18.57 14.60 4.50
CA PRO A 328 18.45 16.04 4.30
C PRO A 328 19.83 16.63 3.98
N ALA A 329 19.86 17.63 3.09
CA ALA A 329 21.07 18.38 2.83
C ALA A 329 21.62 18.95 4.15
N LYS A 330 22.94 18.81 4.39
CA LYS A 330 23.58 19.39 5.58
C LYS A 330 23.33 20.89 5.57
N ARG A 331 22.50 21.39 6.49
CA ARG A 331 22.50 22.83 6.83
C ARG A 331 23.86 23.14 7.48
N GLY A 332 24.40 24.31 7.20
CA GLY A 332 25.68 24.78 7.76
C GLY A 332 25.76 24.47 9.26
N ALA A 333 26.92 23.98 9.69
CA ALA A 333 27.15 23.49 11.03
C ALA A 333 26.88 24.60 12.06
N ASP A 334 25.91 24.38 12.95
CA ASP A 334 25.83 25.03 14.27
C ASP A 334 24.81 24.27 15.14
N SER A 335 25.28 23.21 15.81
CA SER A 335 24.89 22.80 17.16
C SER A 335 25.47 21.41 17.50
N PRO A 336 25.94 21.16 18.73
CA PRO A 336 26.40 19.84 19.14
C PRO A 336 25.21 18.88 19.14
N ALA A 337 25.34 17.75 18.43
CA ALA A 337 24.31 16.72 18.43
C ALA A 337 24.32 16.01 19.79
N ALA A 338 23.37 16.33 20.66
CA ALA A 338 22.92 15.38 21.67
C ALA A 338 22.47 14.10 20.93
N ALA A 339 22.67 12.93 21.54
CA ALA A 339 22.25 11.63 20.99
C ALA A 339 20.71 11.60 20.85
N ALA A 340 20.20 12.18 19.77
CA ALA A 340 18.81 12.10 19.40
C ALA A 340 18.47 10.64 19.07
N PRO A 341 17.28 10.15 19.45
CA PRO A 341 16.84 8.82 19.07
C PRO A 341 16.93 8.64 17.55
N ALA A 342 17.23 7.41 17.10
CA ALA A 342 17.32 7.09 15.68
C ALA A 342 16.03 7.55 14.97
N LYS A 343 16.19 8.39 13.94
CA LYS A 343 15.06 8.88 13.14
C LYS A 343 14.35 7.70 12.47
N PRO A 344 13.02 7.73 12.33
CA PRO A 344 12.33 6.69 11.58
C PRO A 344 12.80 6.74 10.12
N ALA A 345 12.76 5.59 9.45
CA ALA A 345 12.81 5.57 8.00
C ALA A 345 11.68 6.44 7.42
N LEU A 346 11.92 7.05 6.27
CA LEU A 346 10.90 7.80 5.54
C LEU A 346 9.74 6.88 5.14
N TYR A 347 10.09 5.67 4.70
CA TYR A 347 9.14 4.67 4.24
C TYR A 347 9.76 3.27 4.31
N GLU A 348 8.97 2.30 4.77
CA GLU A 348 9.26 0.88 4.69
C GLU A 348 8.11 0.16 3.98
N ASN A 349 8.46 -0.68 3.01
CA ASN A 349 7.54 -1.63 2.39
C ASN A 349 8.05 -3.04 2.64
N TYR A 350 7.15 -3.93 3.02
CA TYR A 350 7.38 -5.38 3.06
C TYR A 350 6.42 -6.02 2.06
N GLN A 351 6.89 -6.95 1.23
CA GLN A 351 6.09 -7.59 0.20
C GLN A 351 6.29 -9.11 0.21
N ALA A 352 5.19 -9.85 0.10
CA ALA A 352 5.22 -11.30 -0.03
C ALA A 352 5.85 -11.71 -1.38
N LYS A 353 6.66 -12.76 -1.35
CA LYS A 353 7.28 -13.33 -2.56
C LYS A 353 6.32 -14.14 -3.41
#